data_AF-A0A447R0A2-F1
#
_entry.id   AF-A0A447R0A2-F1
#
_cell.length_a   1.000
_cell.length_b   1.000
_cell.length_c   1.000
_cell.angle_alpha   90.00
_cell.angle_beta   90.00
_cell.angle_gamma   90.00
#
_symmetry.space_group_name_H-M   'P 1'
#
loop_
_entity.id
_entity.type
_entity.pdbx_description
1 polymer ?
#
loop_
_entity_poly.entity_id
_entity_poly.type
_entity_poly.pdbx_seq_one_letter_code
_entity_poly.pdbx_strand_id
1 'polypeptide(L)'
;MHPMLTIAVRAARKAGNVIAKNYETPDAVEASQKGSNDFVTNVDKAAEAIIIDTIRKSTRNTQLSPKKAVNTLAQIRMSMGYRSTGWHH
;
A
#
# COMPACT_ATOMS: atom_id res chain seq x y z
N MET A 1 -14.29 -11.80 -15.09
CA MET A 1 -13.14 -11.24 -14.35
C MET A 1 -13.57 -10.91 -12.93
N HIS A 2 -12.78 -11.26 -11.90
CA HIS A 2 -13.06 -10.89 -10.52
C HIS A 2 -12.66 -9.41 -10.29
N PRO A 3 -13.59 -8.49 -9.99
CA PRO A 3 -13.30 -7.04 -9.94
C PRO A 3 -12.14 -6.68 -9.00
N MET A 4 -12.07 -7.34 -7.84
CA MET A 4 -11.00 -7.12 -6.86
C MET A 4 -9.61 -7.56 -7.37
N LEU A 5 -9.56 -8.61 -8.21
CA LEU A 5 -8.29 -9.10 -8.76
C LEU A 5 -7.71 -8.08 -9.75
N THR A 6 -8.54 -7.54 -10.63
CA THR A 6 -8.14 -6.49 -11.57
C THR A 6 -7.64 -5.23 -10.85
N ILE A 7 -8.29 -4.85 -9.75
CA ILE A 7 -7.89 -3.70 -8.93
C ILE A 7 -6.55 -3.96 -8.24
N ALA A 8 -6.36 -5.15 -7.65
CA ALA A 8 -5.12 -5.54 -6.99
C ALA A 8 -3.95 -5.55 -7.98
N VAL A 9 -4.13 -6.13 -9.18
CA VAL A 9 -3.10 -6.13 -10.23
C VAL A 9 -2.75 -4.70 -10.64
N ARG A 10 -3.74 -3.81 -10.81
CA ARG A 10 -3.50 -2.40 -11.15
C ARG A 10 -2.74 -1.68 -10.05
N ALA A 11 -3.10 -1.90 -8.78
CA ALA A 11 -2.43 -1.31 -7.63
C ALA A 11 -0.97 -1.74 -7.55
N ALA A 12 -0.72 -3.05 -7.67
CA ALA A 12 0.62 -3.63 -7.64
C ALA A 12 1.51 -3.08 -8.77
N ARG A 13 1.00 -2.98 -10.00
CA ARG A 13 1.77 -2.42 -11.14
C ARG A 13 2.15 -0.95 -10.90
N LYS A 14 1.23 -0.13 -10.39
CA LYS A 14 1.53 1.28 -10.09
C LYS A 14 2.59 1.44 -9.00
N ALA A 15 2.48 0.65 -7.93
CA ALA A 15 3.47 0.65 -6.86
C ALA A 15 4.84 0.14 -7.35
N GLY A 16 4.85 -0.93 -8.14
CA GLY A 16 6.06 -1.49 -8.75
C GLY A 16 6.81 -0.48 -9.62
N ASN A 17 6.09 0.35 -10.39
CA ASN A 17 6.73 1.42 -11.18
C ASN A 17 7.46 2.45 -10.31
N VAL A 18 6.92 2.79 -9.14
CA VAL A 18 7.58 3.71 -8.21
C VAL A 18 8.83 3.08 -7.61
N ILE A 19 8.76 1.80 -7.24
CA ILE A 19 9.92 1.06 -6.73
C ILE A 19 11.02 1.00 -7.80
N ALA A 20 10.68 0.60 -9.03
CA ALA A 20 11.63 0.50 -10.14
C ALA A 20 12.30 1.85 -10.45
N LYS A 21 11.54 2.94 -10.47
CA LYS A 21 12.09 4.28 -10.71
C LYS A 21 13.10 4.69 -9.63
N ASN A 22 12.82 4.42 -8.36
CA ASN A 22 13.74 4.78 -7.27
C ASN A 22 14.94 3.84 -7.18
N TYR A 23 14.84 2.61 -7.71
CA TYR A 23 15.98 1.71 -7.85
C TYR A 23 17.05 2.27 -8.80
N GLU A 24 16.64 3.00 -9.84
CA GLU A 24 17.56 3.67 -10.78
C GLU A 24 18.20 4.94 -10.19
N THR A 25 17.65 5.51 -9.11
CA THR A 25 18.13 6.73 -8.44
C THR A 25 18.26 6.54 -6.93
N PRO A 26 19.20 5.70 -6.46
CA PRO A 26 19.29 5.30 -5.05
C PRO A 26 19.61 6.46 -4.10
N ASP A 27 20.25 7.53 -4.57
CA ASP A 27 20.60 8.70 -3.75
C ASP A 27 19.38 9.43 -3.17
N ALA A 28 18.22 9.26 -3.79
CA ALA A 28 16.95 9.82 -3.32
C ALA A 28 16.21 8.91 -2.32
N VAL A 29 16.75 7.72 -2.01
CA VAL A 29 16.12 6.75 -1.12
C VAL A 29 16.56 7.02 0.32
N GLU A 30 15.59 7.36 1.17
CA GLU A 30 15.80 7.62 2.58
C GLU A 30 15.25 6.46 3.40
N ALA A 31 16.08 5.85 4.24
CA ALA A 31 15.70 4.80 5.16
C ALA A 31 15.46 5.33 6.59
N SER A 32 14.45 4.80 7.24
CA SER A 32 14.09 5.05 8.64
C SER A 32 13.98 3.73 9.37
N GLN A 33 14.45 3.68 10.61
CA GLN A 33 14.30 2.50 11.46
C GLN A 33 12.93 2.52 12.16
N LYS A 34 12.22 1.40 12.15
CA LYS A 34 10.94 1.19 12.87
C LYS A 34 11.14 0.35 14.13
N GLY A 35 12.15 -0.51 14.15
CA GLY A 35 12.50 -1.38 15.27
C GLY A 35 13.86 -2.03 15.07
N SER A 36 14.25 -2.92 15.99
CA SER A 36 15.49 -3.68 15.84
C SER A 36 15.45 -4.52 14.56
N ASN A 37 16.41 -4.30 13.66
CA ASN A 37 16.47 -4.93 12.33
C ASN A 37 15.20 -4.74 11.47
N ASP A 38 14.41 -3.68 11.70
CA ASP A 38 13.21 -3.34 10.92
C ASP A 38 13.32 -1.92 10.37
N PHE A 39 13.38 -1.81 9.04
CA PHE A 39 13.57 -0.56 8.31
C PHE A 39 12.40 -0.28 7.36
N VAL A 40 12.19 0.99 7.05
CA VAL A 40 11.23 1.45 6.04
C VAL A 40 11.85 2.59 5.27
N THR A 41 11.64 2.61 3.96
CA THR A 41 12.09 3.68 3.09
C THR A 41 10.97 4.68 2.79
N ASN A 42 11.33 5.88 2.31
CA ASN A 42 10.40 6.78 1.67
C ASN A 42 9.69 6.12 0.46
N VAL A 43 10.38 5.22 -0.26
CA VAL A 43 9.82 4.44 -1.38
C VAL A 43 8.74 3.46 -0.92
N ASP A 44 8.94 2.74 0.20
CA ASP A 44 7.95 1.84 0.77
C ASP A 44 6.65 2.59 1.11
N LYS A 45 6.77 3.76 1.74
CA LYS A 45 5.64 4.62 2.10
C LYS A 45 4.88 5.11 0.87
N ALA A 46 5.61 5.49 -0.19
CA ALA A 46 5.01 5.93 -1.45
C ALA A 46 4.26 4.78 -2.15
N ALA A 47 4.84 3.58 -2.18
CA ALA A 47 4.20 2.39 -2.72
C ALA A 47 2.92 2.02 -1.94
N GLU A 48 2.97 2.06 -0.61
CA GLU A 48 1.80 1.84 0.25
C GLU A 48 0.66 2.82 -0.07
N ALA A 49 0.98 4.12 -0.13
CA ALA A 49 0.01 5.17 -0.42
C ALA A 49 -0.69 4.93 -1.77
N ILE A 50 0.06 4.50 -2.80
CA ILE A 50 -0.48 4.18 -4.13
C ILE A 50 -1.44 2.99 -4.09
N ILE A 51 -1.08 1.94 -3.35
CA ILE A 51 -1.93 0.75 -3.22
C ILE A 51 -3.22 1.12 -2.52
N ILE A 52 -3.13 1.82 -1.39
CA ILE A 52 -4.28 2.29 -0.60
C ILE A 52 -5.19 3.19 -1.45
N ASP A 53 -4.63 4.18 -2.13
CA ASP A 53 -5.40 5.11 -2.97
C ASP A 53 -6.09 4.39 -4.13
N THR A 54 -5.41 3.45 -4.79
CA THR A 54 -5.98 2.68 -5.90
C THR A 54 -7.16 1.82 -5.43
N ILE A 55 -7.01 1.14 -4.29
CA ILE A 55 -8.09 0.35 -3.70
C ILE A 55 -9.26 1.26 -3.31
N ARG A 56 -9.01 2.35 -2.57
CA ARG A 56 -10.05 3.30 -2.11
C ARG A 56 -10.82 3.95 -3.26
N LYS A 57 -10.13 4.37 -4.31
CA LYS A 57 -10.77 4.94 -5.51
C LYS A 57 -11.67 3.91 -6.17
N SER A 58 -11.22 2.67 -6.27
CA SER A 58 -12.03 1.64 -6.90
C SER A 58 -13.22 1.23 -6.03
N THR A 59 -13.07 1.15 -4.72
CA THR A 59 -14.15 0.74 -3.80
C THR A 59 -15.24 1.80 -3.65
N ARG A 60 -14.93 3.08 -3.91
CA ARG A 60 -15.96 4.12 -4.04
C ARG A 60 -16.82 3.98 -5.30
N ASN A 61 -16.30 3.33 -6.34
CA ASN A 61 -16.95 3.24 -7.65
C ASN A 61 -17.43 1.82 -8.01
N THR A 62 -17.19 0.82 -7.16
CA THR A 62 -17.57 -0.58 -7.40
C THR A 62 -18.38 -1.12 -6.22
N GLN A 63 -19.27 -2.09 -6.45
CA GLN A 63 -20.05 -2.81 -5.41
C GLN A 63 -19.19 -3.72 -4.51
N LEU A 64 -17.90 -3.39 -4.31
CA LEU A 64 -17.05 -4.07 -3.36
C LEU A 64 -17.54 -3.76 -1.95
N SER A 65 -17.78 -4.79 -1.14
CA SER A 65 -18.26 -4.55 0.22
C SER A 65 -17.23 -3.70 0.99
N PRO A 66 -17.67 -2.64 1.69
CA PRO A 66 -16.77 -1.79 2.48
C PRO A 66 -15.89 -2.60 3.45
N LYS A 67 -16.45 -3.70 4.01
CA LYS A 67 -15.74 -4.61 4.92
C LYS A 67 -14.51 -5.27 4.27
N LYS A 68 -14.60 -5.73 3.02
CA LYS A 68 -13.46 -6.35 2.33
C LYS A 68 -12.34 -5.35 2.07
N ALA A 69 -12.70 -4.13 1.64
CA ALA A 69 -11.75 -3.06 1.42
C ALA A 69 -11.00 -2.67 2.70
N VAL A 70 -11.74 -2.45 3.79
CA VAL A 70 -11.16 -2.10 5.10
C VAL A 70 -10.20 -3.19 5.59
N ASN A 71 -10.57 -4.46 5.45
CA ASN A 71 -9.71 -5.56 5.90
C ASN A 71 -8.43 -5.67 5.07
N THR A 72 -8.50 -5.53 3.74
CA THR A 72 -7.30 -5.50 2.88
C THR A 72 -6.39 -4.33 3.22
N LEU A 73 -6.94 -3.14 3.46
CA LEU A 73 -6.17 -1.96 3.86
C LEU A 73 -5.50 -2.16 5.23
N ALA A 74 -6.20 -2.80 6.18
CA ALA A 74 -5.64 -3.13 7.48
C ALA A 74 -4.48 -4.14 7.37
N GLN A 75 -4.62 -5.18 6.54
CA GLN A 75 -3.55 -6.16 6.33
C GLN A 75 -2.30 -5.55 5.68
N ILE A 76 -2.46 -4.69 4.67
CA ILE A 76 -1.34 -3.98 4.03
C ILE A 76 -0.58 -3.17 5.08
N ARG A 77 -1.30 -2.40 5.90
CA ARG A 77 -0.70 -1.54 6.91
C ARG A 77 -0.01 -2.33 8.04
N MET A 78 -0.60 -3.44 8.47
CA MET A 78 0.00 -4.34 9.46
C MET A 78 1.28 -5.02 8.93
N SER A 79 1.31 -5.44 7.67
CA SER A 79 2.49 -6.07 7.05
C SER A 79 3.71 -5.13 6.99
N MET A 80 3.48 -3.81 7.09
CA MET A 80 4.53 -2.79 7.06
C MET A 80 4.94 -2.29 8.46
N GLY A 81 4.43 -2.90 9.53
CA GLY A 81 4.82 -2.58 10.91
C GLY A 81 4.08 -1.39 11.54
N TYR A 82 3.02 -0.87 10.89
CA TYR A 82 2.20 0.17 11.50
C TYR A 82 1.22 -0.45 12.52
N ARG A 83 1.30 -0.02 13.78
CA ARG A 83 0.32 -0.38 14.81
C ARG A 83 -1.07 0.17 14.45
N SER A 84 -2.02 -0.74 14.29
CA SER A 84 -3.44 -0.49 14.04
C SER A 84 -4.12 0.17 15.25
N THR A 85 -4.07 1.49 15.38
CA THR A 85 -4.75 2.19 16.49
C THR A 85 -5.87 3.16 16.07
N GLY A 86 -6.38 3.13 14.84
CA GLY A 86 -7.29 4.21 14.40
C GLY A 86 -8.38 3.91 13.37
N TRP A 87 -8.89 2.68 13.25
CA TRP A 87 -9.96 2.38 12.28
C TRP A 87 -11.14 1.57 12.85
N HIS A 88 -11.30 1.57 14.18
CA HIS A 88 -12.51 1.07 14.83
C HIS A 88 -13.38 2.25 15.30
N HIS A 89 -14.00 2.98 14.37
CA HIS A 89 -15.17 3.81 14.63
C HIS A 89 -16.01 3.89 13.36
#